data_AF-A0A928F493-F1
#
_entry.id   AF-A0A928F493-F1
#
_cell.length_a   1.000
_cell.length_b   1.000
_cell.length_c   1.000
_cell.angle_alpha   90.00
_cell.angle_beta   90.00
_cell.angle_gamma   90.00
#
_symmetry.space_group_name_H-M   'P 1'
#
loop_
_entity.id
_entity.type
_entity.pdbx_description
1 polymer ?
#
loop_
_entity_poly.entity_id
_entity_poly.type
_entity_poly.pdbx_seq_one_letter_code
_entity_poly.pdbx_strand_id
1 'polypeptide(L)'
;MSSVNYSLKHKGVRLISSEEAWTKTKKGGIERLNPNYHFVGKMDVSMPNMIITASDKKKPSYRGSTYDLNRTAKQQIVAHFYDDKGKRTKRRVAYFGIPKTKFKSKK
;
A
#
# COMPACT_ATOMS: atom_id res chain seq x y z
N MET A 1 -18.59 -12.93 -15.37
CA MET A 1 -19.17 -11.78 -14.64
C MET A 1 -18.11 -11.21 -13.71
N SER A 2 -17.57 -10.03 -14.03
CA SER A 2 -16.42 -9.44 -13.36
C SER A 2 -16.87 -8.73 -12.08
N SER A 3 -16.64 -9.35 -10.92
CA SER A 3 -16.85 -8.74 -9.61
C SER A 3 -15.81 -7.63 -9.37
N VAL A 4 -15.96 -6.47 -10.01
CA VAL A 4 -15.10 -5.31 -9.74
C VAL A 4 -15.80 -4.45 -8.67
N ASN A 5 -15.68 -4.89 -7.42
CA ASN A 5 -16.13 -4.16 -6.25
C ASN A 5 -14.90 -3.59 -5.55
N TYR A 6 -14.44 -2.40 -5.93
CA TYR A 6 -13.42 -1.70 -5.16
C TYR A 6 -13.71 -0.21 -5.07
N SER A 7 -14.72 0.13 -4.27
CA SER A 7 -14.42 1.13 -3.24
C SER A 7 -13.39 0.48 -2.32
N LEU A 8 -12.36 1.19 -1.84
CA LEU A 8 -11.65 0.80 -0.62
C LEU A 8 -12.64 0.91 0.57
N LYS A 9 -13.72 0.11 0.53
CA LYS A 9 -14.82 0.03 1.50
C LYS A 9 -14.38 -0.70 2.77
N HIS A 10 -13.20 -1.30 2.76
CA HIS A 10 -12.53 -1.75 3.97
C HIS A 10 -12.18 -0.52 4.81
N LYS A 11 -13.01 -0.22 5.81
CA LYS A 11 -12.68 0.76 6.86
C LYS A 11 -11.25 0.46 7.34
N GLY A 12 -10.36 1.44 7.21
CA GLY A 12 -8.99 1.34 7.74
C GLY A 12 -7.87 1.02 6.75
N VAL A 13 -8.10 1.00 5.43
CA VAL A 13 -7.00 0.98 4.45
C VAL A 13 -6.23 2.30 4.53
N ARG A 14 -4.91 2.21 4.65
CA ARG A 14 -3.99 3.34 4.71
C ARG A 14 -2.91 3.20 3.64
N LEU A 15 -2.40 4.34 3.20
CA LEU A 15 -1.17 4.39 2.44
C LEU A 15 0.03 4.18 3.37
N ILE A 16 0.95 3.31 2.96
CA ILE A 16 2.12 2.87 3.72
C ILE A 16 3.34 3.13 2.84
N SER A 17 4.39 3.69 3.43
CA SER A 17 5.64 3.93 2.73
C SER A 17 6.38 2.64 2.43
N SER A 18 7.30 2.65 1.46
CA SER A 18 8.11 1.45 1.18
C SER A 18 8.96 1.04 2.39
N GLU A 19 9.48 2.00 3.15
CA GLU A 19 10.30 1.73 4.34
C GLU A 19 9.50 1.04 5.45
N GLU A 20 8.22 1.40 5.61
CA GLU A 20 7.34 0.78 6.60
C GLU A 20 6.75 -0.54 6.10
N ALA A 21 6.56 -0.66 4.78
CA ALA A 21 6.02 -1.84 4.15
C ALA A 21 6.98 -3.04 4.18
N TRP A 22 8.29 -2.79 4.27
CA TRP A 22 9.32 -3.83 4.29
C TRP A 22 10.04 -3.85 5.64
N THR A 23 10.09 -5.02 6.28
CA THR A 23 10.88 -5.23 7.49
C THR A 23 12.15 -5.99 7.15
N LYS A 24 13.27 -5.50 7.67
CA LYS A 24 14.54 -6.24 7.66
C LYS A 24 14.45 -7.38 8.67
N THR A 25 14.87 -8.58 8.27
CA THR A 25 14.94 -9.72 9.20
C THR A 25 16.19 -9.59 10.08
N LYS A 26 16.15 -10.08 11.34
CA LYS A 26 17.28 -10.05 12.29
C LYS A 26 18.60 -10.66 11.75
N LYS A 27 18.54 -11.47 10.69
CA LYS A 27 19.68 -12.08 10.00
C LYS A 27 20.04 -11.35 8.68
N GLY A 28 20.04 -10.02 8.70
CA GLY A 28 20.82 -9.18 7.78
C GLY A 28 20.55 -9.18 6.26
N GLY A 29 19.72 -10.07 5.70
CA GLY A 29 19.69 -10.24 4.23
C GLY A 29 18.34 -10.18 3.52
N ILE A 30 17.24 -10.58 4.17
CA ILE A 30 15.94 -10.73 3.48
C ILE A 30 14.97 -9.67 4.00
N GLU A 31 14.56 -8.78 3.10
CA GLU A 31 13.44 -7.87 3.32
C GLU A 31 12.14 -8.64 3.10
N ARG A 32 11.29 -8.70 4.12
CA ARG A 32 9.96 -9.29 4.03
C ARG A 32 8.90 -8.22 4.15
N LEU A 33 7.75 -8.43 3.52
CA LEU A 33 6.61 -7.54 3.75
C LEU A 33 6.25 -7.56 5.23
N ASN A 34 6.01 -6.37 5.78
CA ASN A 34 5.79 -6.14 7.19
C ASN A 34 4.55 -6.92 7.65
N PRO A 35 4.70 -7.92 8.54
CA PRO A 35 3.60 -8.81 8.92
C PRO A 35 2.50 -8.10 9.71
N ASN A 36 2.77 -6.89 10.24
CA ASN A 36 1.80 -6.06 10.96
C ASN A 36 0.72 -5.48 10.05
N TYR A 37 0.89 -5.58 8.72
CA TYR A 37 -0.06 -5.07 7.75
C TYR A 37 -0.68 -6.22 6.95
N HIS A 38 -1.95 -6.05 6.59
CA HIS A 38 -2.59 -6.80 5.52
C HIS A 38 -2.53 -5.95 4.26
N PHE A 39 -1.59 -6.24 3.36
CA PHE A 39 -1.41 -5.49 2.13
C PHE A 39 -2.50 -5.82 1.11
N VAL A 40 -3.18 -4.79 0.65
CA VAL A 40 -4.26 -4.86 -0.34
C VAL A 40 -3.71 -4.63 -1.75
N GLY A 41 -2.66 -3.82 -1.88
CA GLY A 41 -2.00 -3.54 -3.15
C GLY A 41 -0.80 -2.62 -3.01
N LYS A 42 -0.18 -2.28 -4.13
CA LYS A 42 0.87 -1.26 -4.25
C LYS A 42 0.72 -0.51 -5.56
N MET A 43 1.19 0.73 -5.58
CA MET A 43 1.33 1.54 -6.79
C MET A 43 2.77 2.07 -6.91
N ASP A 44 3.21 2.26 -8.14
CA ASP A 44 4.53 2.80 -8.47
C ASP A 44 4.34 4.04 -9.35
N VAL A 45 5.18 5.05 -9.16
CA VAL A 45 5.13 6.27 -9.99
C VAL A 45 5.46 6.05 -11.47
N SER A 46 6.12 4.95 -11.82
CA SER A 46 6.32 4.51 -13.21
C SER A 46 5.04 3.97 -13.85
N MET A 47 4.05 3.56 -13.03
CA MET A 47 2.75 3.04 -13.43
C MET A 47 1.65 3.70 -12.58
N PRO A 48 1.48 5.04 -12.68
CA PRO A 48 0.69 5.83 -11.73
C PRO A 48 -0.81 5.50 -11.75
N ASN A 49 -1.28 4.89 -12.85
CA ASN A 49 -2.69 4.53 -13.06
C ASN A 49 -3.02 3.09 -12.64
N MET A 50 -2.03 2.33 -12.13
CA MET A 50 -2.18 0.92 -11.80
C MET A 50 -1.94 0.64 -10.32
N ILE A 51 -2.81 -0.20 -9.77
CA ILE A 51 -2.63 -0.84 -8.47
C ILE A 51 -2.40 -2.32 -8.74
N ILE A 52 -1.31 -2.86 -8.22
CA ILE A 52 -0.93 -4.27 -8.35
C ILE A 52 -0.87 -4.93 -6.97
N THR A 53 -0.95 -6.25 -6.90
CA THR A 53 -0.82 -6.97 -5.63
C THR A 53 0.58 -6.82 -5.06
N ALA A 54 0.67 -6.59 -3.74
CA ALA A 54 1.94 -6.63 -3.02
C ALA A 54 2.16 -8.05 -2.46
N SER A 55 3.26 -8.71 -2.84
CA SER A 55 3.65 -10.04 -2.34
C SER A 55 5.17 -10.17 -2.39
N ASP A 56 5.72 -10.86 -1.40
CA ASP A 56 7.12 -11.29 -1.32
C ASP A 56 7.35 -12.70 -1.89
N LYS A 57 6.27 -13.45 -2.16
CA LYS A 57 6.32 -14.88 -2.56
C LYS A 57 5.79 -15.18 -3.95
N LYS A 58 5.02 -14.28 -4.55
CA LYS A 58 4.29 -14.52 -5.80
C LYS A 58 4.48 -13.35 -6.76
N LYS A 59 4.44 -13.65 -8.07
CA LYS A 59 4.44 -12.62 -9.12
C LYS A 59 3.26 -11.65 -8.89
N PRO A 60 3.49 -10.33 -8.96
CA PRO A 60 2.41 -9.35 -8.86
C PRO A 60 1.38 -9.52 -9.99
N SER A 61 0.11 -9.33 -9.64
CA SER A 61 -1.01 -9.32 -10.57
C SER A 61 -1.73 -7.97 -10.51
N TYR A 62 -2.44 -7.62 -11.58
CA TYR A 62 -3.27 -6.43 -11.61
C TYR A 62 -4.37 -6.51 -10.56
N ARG A 63 -4.57 -5.43 -9.81
CA ARG A 63 -5.56 -5.36 -8.72
C ARG A 63 -6.60 -4.27 -8.93
N GLY A 64 -6.28 -3.20 -9.64
CA GLY A 64 -7.23 -2.11 -9.93
C GLY A 64 -6.53 -0.87 -10.48
N SER A 65 -7.28 0.22 -10.62
CA SER A 65 -6.77 1.52 -11.04
C SER A 65 -6.82 2.56 -9.93
N THR A 66 -5.92 3.54 -9.98
CA THR A 66 -5.96 4.69 -9.06
C THR A 66 -7.14 5.63 -9.34
N TYR A 67 -7.76 5.55 -10.53
CA TYR A 67 -8.98 6.30 -10.85
C TYR A 67 -10.16 5.92 -9.97
N ASP A 68 -10.24 4.64 -9.59
CA ASP A 68 -11.33 4.09 -8.77
C ASP A 68 -11.21 4.44 -7.28
N LEU A 69 -10.09 5.06 -6.89
CA LEU A 69 -9.85 5.46 -5.50
C LEU A 69 -10.71 6.65 -5.09
N ASN A 70 -11.11 6.66 -3.82
CA ASN A 70 -11.81 7.79 -3.22
C ASN A 70 -10.88 9.02 -3.07
N ARG A 71 -11.48 10.20 -2.83
CA ARG A 71 -10.76 11.47 -2.70
C ARG A 71 -9.67 11.43 -1.62
N THR A 72 -9.96 10.85 -0.47
CA THR A 72 -9.01 10.76 0.65
C THR A 72 -7.78 9.92 0.30
N ALA A 73 -7.96 8.77 -0.35
CA ALA A 73 -6.86 7.92 -0.79
C ALA A 73 -6.00 8.64 -1.85
N LYS A 74 -6.64 9.35 -2.79
CA LYS A 74 -5.94 10.19 -3.78
C LYS A 74 -5.11 11.29 -3.10
N GLN A 75 -5.64 11.96 -2.08
CA GLN A 75 -4.90 12.96 -1.30
C GLN A 75 -3.71 12.34 -0.56
N GLN A 76 -3.87 11.16 0.04
CA GLN A 76 -2.75 10.46 0.69
C GLN A 76 -1.63 10.11 -0.30
N ILE A 77 -1.98 9.69 -1.52
CA ILE A 77 -1.01 9.42 -2.59
C ILE A 77 -0.21 10.69 -2.91
N VAL A 78 -0.89 11.83 -3.07
CA VAL A 78 -0.21 13.11 -3.32
C VAL A 78 0.73 13.45 -2.17
N ALA A 79 0.26 13.41 -0.92
CA ALA A 79 1.07 13.71 0.26
C ALA A 79 2.26 12.76 0.46
N HIS A 80 2.22 11.55 -0.11
CA HIS A 80 3.33 10.62 -0.05
C HIS A 80 4.41 10.91 -1.09
N PHE A 81 4.01 11.34 -2.29
CA PHE A 81 4.93 11.60 -3.40
C PHE A 81 5.38 13.06 -3.50
N TYR A 82 4.70 13.98 -2.84
CA TYR A 82 4.98 15.41 -2.86
C TYR A 82 5.04 15.94 -1.43
N ASP A 83 5.93 16.89 -1.18
CA ASP A 83 5.98 17.64 0.08
C ASP A 83 4.95 18.79 0.09
N ASP A 84 4.84 19.47 1.24
CA ASP A 84 3.92 20.60 1.43
C ASP A 84 4.22 21.80 0.52
N LYS A 85 5.41 21.85 -0.09
CA LYS A 85 5.81 22.87 -1.07
C LYS A 85 5.52 22.43 -2.51
N GLY A 86 4.89 21.28 -2.70
CA GLY A 86 4.58 20.70 -4.00
C GLY A 86 5.80 20.10 -4.72
N LYS A 87 6.95 19.96 -4.05
CA LYS A 87 8.14 19.33 -4.63
C LYS A 87 8.06 17.82 -4.48
N ARG A 88 8.45 17.11 -5.53
CA ARG A 88 8.43 15.64 -5.56
C ARG A 88 9.47 15.06 -4.59
N THR A 89 9.05 14.10 -3.77
CA THR A 89 9.91 13.36 -2.86
C THR A 89 10.72 12.30 -3.60
N LYS A 90 11.75 11.74 -2.95
CA LYS A 90 12.52 10.60 -3.51
C LYS A 90 11.73 9.29 -3.51
N ARG A 91 10.53 9.25 -2.93
CA ARG A 91 9.72 8.04 -2.81
C ARG A 91 9.14 7.69 -4.19
N ARG A 92 9.23 6.40 -4.57
CA ARG A 92 8.74 5.91 -5.87
C ARG A 92 7.60 4.92 -5.77
N VAL A 93 7.44 4.27 -4.61
CA VAL A 93 6.45 3.24 -4.37
C VAL A 93 5.60 3.60 -3.17
N ALA A 94 4.30 3.32 -3.27
CA ALA A 94 3.37 3.38 -2.15
C ALA A 94 2.61 2.06 -2.04
N TYR A 95 2.39 1.62 -0.81
CA TYR A 95 1.66 0.40 -0.50
C TYR A 95 0.32 0.75 0.12
N PHE A 96 -0.70 -0.05 -0.17
CA PHE A 96 -2.00 0.04 0.48
C PHE A 96 -2.11 -1.12 1.43
N GLY A 97 -2.34 -0.85 2.71
CA GLY A 97 -2.49 -1.89 3.71
C GLY A 97 -3.45 -1.52 4.82
N ILE A 98 -4.00 -2.55 5.45
CA ILE A 98 -4.82 -2.42 6.64
C ILE A 98 -3.91 -2.83 7.80
N PRO A 99 -3.70 -1.96 8.81
CA PRO A 99 -3.02 -2.37 10.03
C PRO A 99 -3.75 -3.57 10.62
N LYS A 100 -3.04 -4.67 10.86
CA LYS A 100 -3.56 -5.74 11.70
C LYS A 100 -3.52 -5.20 13.11
N THR A 101 -4.63 -4.61 13.55
CA THR A 101 -4.84 -4.35 14.97
C THR A 101 -4.57 -5.67 15.67
N LYS A 102 -3.54 -5.70 16.53
CA LYS A 102 -3.47 -6.72 17.57
C LYS A 102 -4.68 -6.45 18.44
N PHE A 103 -5.84 -7.00 18.08
CA PHE A 103 -6.85 -7.29 19.07
C PHE A 103 -6.17 -8.27 20.02
N LYS A 104 -5.53 -7.73 21.07
CA LYS A 104 -5.34 -8.51 22.28
C LYS A 104 -6.76 -8.85 22.68
N SER A 105 -7.19 -10.07 22.35
CA SER A 105 -8.30 -10.69 23.06
C SER A 105 -7.90 -10.58 24.54
N LYS A 106 -8.49 -9.62 25.25
CA LYS A 106 -8.46 -9.66 26.71
C LYS A 106 -9.22 -10.95 27.04
N LYS A 107 -8.44 -11.94 27.45
CA LYS A 107 -8.95 -13.18 28.04
C LYS A 107 -9.54 -12.84 29.40
#